data_AF-A0A1X1UIQ6-F1
#
_entry.id   AF-A0A1X1UIQ6-F1
#
_cell.length_a   1.000
_cell.length_b   1.000
_cell.length_c   1.000
_cell.angle_alpha   90.00
_cell.angle_beta   90.00
_cell.angle_gamma   90.00
#
_symmetry.space_group_name_H-M   'P 1'
#
loop_
_entity.id
_entity.type
_entity.pdbx_description
1 polymer ?
#
loop_
_entity_poly.entity_id
_entity_poly.type
_entity_poly.pdbx_seq_one_letter_code
_entity_poly.pdbx_strand_id
1 'polypeptide(L)'
;MTRATADTARPLVAIVGANVRRIRSEVLGVTHDQLAREVTALGFPWSYLRAAAFERGDVTPSLATYLIVCAALDRLAQPDFRVRLADLVISDTPIELAEGIVIDGDGVRDALAGAPPASLFADAPVTPPRFALAGRSAAEVATAAGYARADVQTATALGLDRESMVKACASLWGRSLTAERDARAGAAPSRRQLGIITSELREELSAYLDTRGKPSELRHE
;
A
#
# COMPACT_ATOMS: atom_id res chain seq x y z
N MET A 1 -11.91 0.29 11.24
CA MET A 1 -12.61 1.15 10.25
C MET A 1 -13.97 0.56 9.92
N THR A 2 -15.02 1.36 10.01
CA THR A 2 -16.41 0.96 9.78
C THR A 2 -16.72 1.01 8.28
N ARG A 3 -17.54 0.09 7.76
CA ARG A 3 -17.89 0.01 6.32
C ARG A 3 -18.43 1.33 5.73
N ALA A 4 -19.01 2.20 6.56
CA ALA A 4 -19.52 3.52 6.19
C ALA A 4 -18.42 4.53 5.81
N THR A 5 -17.21 4.45 6.39
CA THR A 5 -16.11 5.41 6.10
C THR A 5 -15.44 5.14 4.75
N ALA A 6 -15.52 3.90 4.25
CA ALA A 6 -14.96 3.54 2.94
C ALA A 6 -15.85 4.01 1.78
N ASP A 7 -17.16 4.11 1.98
CA ASP A 7 -18.14 4.49 0.94
C ASP A 7 -18.06 5.99 0.60
N THR A 8 -17.55 6.81 1.53
CA THR A 8 -17.33 8.24 1.36
C THR A 8 -15.90 8.59 0.93
N ALA A 9 -15.02 7.60 0.77
CA ALA A 9 -13.63 7.83 0.44
C ALA A 9 -13.48 8.36 -0.99
N ARG A 10 -12.53 9.27 -1.20
CA ARG A 10 -12.25 9.84 -2.52
C ARG A 10 -10.83 9.50 -2.96
N PRO A 11 -10.61 9.19 -4.26
CA PRO A 11 -9.27 8.96 -4.77
C PRO A 11 -8.36 10.17 -4.56
N LEU A 12 -7.10 9.94 -4.17
CA LEU A 12 -6.11 10.99 -3.97
C LEU A 12 -6.02 11.96 -5.17
N VAL A 13 -6.07 11.45 -6.40
CA VAL A 13 -6.01 12.28 -7.63
C VAL A 13 -7.16 13.27 -7.72
N ALA A 14 -8.36 12.89 -7.28
CA ALA A 14 -9.55 13.75 -7.30
C ALA A 14 -9.46 14.83 -6.21
N ILE A 15 -8.90 14.50 -5.04
CA ILE A 15 -8.62 15.47 -3.97
C ILE A 15 -7.58 16.49 -4.43
N VAL A 16 -6.46 16.02 -4.99
CA VAL A 16 -5.39 16.91 -5.48
C VAL A 16 -5.89 17.82 -6.60
N GLY A 17 -6.61 17.27 -7.57
CA GLY A 17 -7.19 18.07 -8.65
C GLY A 17 -8.12 19.17 -8.15
N ALA A 18 -9.00 18.85 -7.19
CA ALA A 18 -9.92 19.80 -6.59
C ALA A 18 -9.20 20.91 -5.82
N ASN A 19 -8.17 20.57 -5.02
CA ASN A 19 -7.38 21.57 -4.29
C ASN A 19 -6.57 22.47 -5.22
N VAL A 20 -6.01 21.92 -6.29
CA VAL A 20 -5.28 22.70 -7.30
C VAL A 20 -6.23 23.67 -8.00
N ARG A 21 -7.44 23.24 -8.36
CA ARG A 21 -8.48 24.13 -8.89
C ARG A 21 -8.84 25.23 -7.90
N ARG A 22 -9.07 24.89 -6.64
CA ARG A 22 -9.44 25.83 -5.57
C ARG A 22 -8.35 26.89 -5.39
N ILE A 23 -7.10 26.47 -5.22
CA ILE A 23 -5.95 27.38 -5.10
C ILE A 23 -5.84 28.26 -6.35
N ARG A 24 -5.87 27.65 -7.54
CA ARG A 24 -5.74 28.37 -8.80
C ARG A 24 -6.85 29.42 -8.99
N SER A 25 -8.11 29.02 -8.88
CA SER A 25 -9.23 29.88 -9.29
C SER A 25 -9.80 30.73 -8.17
N GLU A 26 -9.93 30.21 -6.97
CA GLU A 26 -10.62 30.90 -5.86
C GLU A 26 -9.64 31.70 -5.02
N VAL A 27 -8.42 31.19 -4.81
CA VAL A 27 -7.39 31.89 -4.03
C VAL A 27 -6.58 32.85 -4.89
N LEU A 28 -6.11 32.39 -6.06
CA LEU A 28 -5.22 33.17 -6.93
C LEU A 28 -5.94 33.91 -8.07
N GLY A 29 -7.16 33.52 -8.41
CA GLY A 29 -7.87 34.12 -9.56
C GLY A 29 -7.19 33.88 -10.92
N VAL A 30 -6.31 32.89 -11.04
CA VAL A 30 -5.56 32.62 -12.27
C VAL A 30 -6.27 31.60 -13.16
N THR A 31 -6.07 31.71 -14.46
CA THR A 31 -6.63 30.81 -15.47
C THR A 31 -5.80 29.51 -15.60
N HIS A 32 -6.40 28.45 -16.14
CA HIS A 32 -5.65 27.23 -16.50
C HIS A 32 -4.50 27.51 -17.47
N ASP A 33 -4.69 28.47 -18.37
CA ASP A 33 -3.69 28.90 -19.35
C ASP A 33 -2.43 29.44 -18.66
N GLN A 34 -2.62 30.25 -17.62
CA GLN A 34 -1.50 30.77 -16.81
C GLN A 34 -0.80 29.66 -16.03
N LEU A 35 -1.55 28.73 -15.43
CA LEU A 35 -0.96 27.55 -14.78
C LEU A 35 -0.13 26.71 -15.78
N ALA A 36 -0.69 26.43 -16.96
CA ALA A 36 -0.02 25.66 -18.01
C ALA A 36 1.28 26.34 -18.50
N ARG A 37 1.29 27.68 -18.59
CA ARG A 37 2.50 28.46 -18.92
C ARG A 37 3.58 28.32 -17.85
N GLU A 38 3.24 28.42 -16.56
CA GLU A 38 4.23 28.25 -15.49
C GLU A 38 4.77 26.82 -15.41
N VAL A 39 3.92 25.82 -15.58
CA VAL A 39 4.36 24.41 -15.67
C VAL A 39 5.29 24.21 -16.88
N THR A 40 4.99 24.85 -18.01
CA THR A 40 5.84 24.83 -19.21
C THR A 40 7.17 25.54 -18.99
N ALA A 41 7.19 26.66 -18.27
CA ALA A 41 8.41 27.37 -17.91
C ALA A 41 9.34 26.52 -17.01
N LEU A 42 8.79 25.55 -16.29
CA LEU A 42 9.53 24.55 -15.51
C LEU A 42 9.96 23.33 -16.34
N GLY A 43 9.79 23.36 -17.66
CA GLY A 43 10.22 22.30 -18.59
C GLY A 43 9.18 21.23 -18.90
N PHE A 44 7.92 21.42 -18.49
CA PHE A 44 6.84 20.44 -18.70
C PHE A 44 5.80 20.99 -19.67
N PRO A 45 5.79 20.57 -20.94
CA PRO A 45 4.98 21.18 -21.99
C PRO A 45 3.48 20.89 -21.76
N TRP A 46 2.83 21.73 -20.98
CA TRP A 46 1.43 21.60 -20.62
C TRP A 46 0.59 22.54 -21.46
N SER A 47 -0.53 22.02 -21.95
CA SER A 47 -1.61 22.82 -22.50
C SER A 47 -2.66 23.11 -21.43
N TYR A 48 -3.53 24.08 -21.71
CA TYR A 48 -4.78 24.32 -20.98
C TYR A 48 -5.54 23.02 -20.69
N LEU A 49 -5.71 22.17 -21.70
CA LEU A 49 -6.47 20.92 -21.60
C LEU A 49 -5.84 19.96 -20.59
N ARG A 50 -4.50 19.93 -20.50
CA ARG A 50 -3.79 19.09 -19.55
C ARG A 50 -3.94 19.62 -18.11
N ALA A 51 -3.90 20.94 -17.92
CA ALA A 51 -4.20 21.54 -16.62
C ALA A 51 -5.64 21.24 -16.18
N ALA A 52 -6.61 21.37 -17.09
CA ALA A 52 -8.01 21.06 -16.80
C ALA A 52 -8.24 19.56 -16.51
N ALA A 53 -7.59 18.65 -17.24
CA ALA A 53 -7.67 17.21 -16.99
C ALA A 53 -7.05 16.83 -15.64
N PHE A 54 -5.93 17.46 -15.29
CA PHE A 54 -5.30 17.30 -13.98
C PHE A 54 -6.23 17.73 -12.84
N GLU A 55 -6.89 18.89 -12.96
CA GLU A 55 -7.84 19.36 -11.95
C GLU A 55 -9.09 18.49 -11.78
N ARG A 56 -9.49 17.75 -12.81
CA ARG A 56 -10.58 16.78 -12.71
C ARG A 56 -10.16 15.44 -12.11
N GLY A 57 -8.86 15.18 -12.00
CA GLY A 57 -8.33 13.88 -11.60
C GLY A 57 -8.38 12.83 -12.71
N ASP A 58 -8.48 13.25 -13.98
CA ASP A 58 -8.57 12.35 -15.15
C ASP A 58 -7.22 11.69 -15.49
N VAL A 59 -6.14 12.12 -14.83
CA VAL A 59 -4.77 11.64 -15.05
C VAL A 59 -4.17 11.16 -13.75
N THR A 60 -3.29 10.15 -13.83
CA THR A 60 -2.52 9.64 -12.70
C THR A 60 -1.12 10.26 -12.72
N PRO A 61 -0.84 11.32 -11.94
CA PRO A 61 0.41 12.04 -11.98
C PRO A 61 1.49 11.31 -11.18
N SER A 62 2.75 11.46 -11.60
CA SER A 62 3.91 11.06 -10.78
C SER A 62 4.19 12.09 -9.68
N LEU A 63 4.98 11.70 -8.67
CA LEU A 63 5.48 12.63 -7.66
C LEU A 63 6.18 13.86 -8.28
N ALA A 64 6.97 13.65 -9.33
CA ALA A 64 7.60 14.75 -10.06
C ALA A 64 6.55 15.74 -10.58
N THR A 65 5.46 15.24 -11.15
CA THR A 65 4.36 16.07 -11.67
C THR A 65 3.72 16.91 -10.55
N TYR A 66 3.45 16.30 -9.39
CA TYR A 66 2.93 17.05 -8.23
C TYR A 66 3.87 18.15 -7.75
N LEU A 67 5.18 17.87 -7.69
CA LEU A 67 6.19 18.86 -7.31
C LEU A 67 6.22 20.05 -8.27
N ILE A 68 6.10 19.80 -9.58
CA ILE A 68 6.11 20.85 -10.60
C ILE A 68 4.85 21.71 -10.52
N VAL A 69 3.67 21.09 -10.37
CA VAL A 69 2.41 21.82 -10.21
C VAL A 69 2.45 22.66 -8.93
N CYS A 70 2.95 22.10 -7.84
CA CYS A 70 3.13 22.82 -6.58
C CYS A 70 4.06 24.04 -6.76
N ALA A 71 5.19 23.86 -7.44
CA ALA A 71 6.14 24.94 -7.71
C ALA A 71 5.55 26.02 -8.64
N ALA A 72 4.77 25.63 -9.66
CA ALA A 72 4.06 26.56 -10.54
C ALA A 72 3.04 27.41 -9.77
N LEU A 73 2.25 26.78 -8.89
CA LEU A 73 1.32 27.49 -8.01
C LEU A 73 2.05 28.40 -7.01
N ASP A 74 3.16 27.95 -6.42
CA ASP A 74 3.99 28.76 -5.51
C ASP A 74 4.53 30.02 -6.21
N ARG A 75 4.98 29.89 -7.47
CA ARG A 75 5.43 31.04 -8.28
C ARG A 75 4.31 32.03 -8.58
N LEU A 76 3.09 31.55 -8.84
CA LEU A 76 1.92 32.39 -9.08
C LEU A 76 1.38 33.06 -7.80
N ALA A 77 1.59 32.43 -6.64
CA ALA A 77 1.13 32.91 -5.34
C ALA A 77 2.06 33.94 -4.70
N GLN A 78 3.32 34.00 -5.12
CA GLN A 78 4.30 34.92 -4.53
C GLN A 78 4.07 36.37 -4.97
N PRO A 79 4.32 37.35 -4.07
CA PRO A 79 4.87 37.20 -2.72
C PRO A 79 3.82 36.93 -1.61
N ASP A 80 2.54 36.86 -1.96
CA ASP A 80 1.44 36.92 -0.98
C ASP A 80 1.37 35.69 -0.06
N PHE A 81 1.61 34.49 -0.60
CA PHE A 81 1.72 33.27 0.21
C PHE A 81 2.52 32.17 -0.49
N ARG A 82 2.72 31.07 0.23
CA ARG A 82 3.47 29.89 -0.22
C ARG A 82 2.55 28.70 -0.41
N VAL A 83 2.76 27.95 -1.49
CA VAL A 83 2.03 26.70 -1.77
C VAL A 83 2.94 25.51 -1.51
N ARG A 84 2.50 24.59 -0.66
CA ARG A 84 3.19 23.35 -0.27
C ARG A 84 2.43 22.13 -0.79
N LEU A 85 3.11 20.99 -0.89
CA LEU A 85 2.46 19.72 -1.26
C LEU A 85 1.31 19.35 -0.32
N ALA A 86 1.46 19.66 0.98
CA ALA A 86 0.44 19.44 1.99
C ALA A 86 -0.86 20.23 1.71
N ASP A 87 -0.78 21.38 1.03
CA ASP A 87 -1.95 22.19 0.67
C ASP A 87 -2.76 21.56 -0.47
N LEU A 88 -2.15 20.64 -1.22
CA LEU A 88 -2.80 19.94 -2.32
C LEU A 88 -3.67 18.75 -1.84
N VAL A 89 -3.51 18.31 -0.59
CA VAL A 89 -4.18 17.09 -0.08
C VAL A 89 -5.21 17.38 1.02
N ILE A 90 -5.58 18.65 1.23
CA ILE A 90 -6.59 19.04 2.22
C ILE A 90 -7.92 18.35 1.89
N SER A 91 -8.49 17.63 2.85
CA SER A 91 -9.73 16.89 2.65
C SER A 91 -10.43 16.63 3.98
N ASP A 92 -11.71 16.95 4.06
CA ASP A 92 -12.59 16.59 5.18
C ASP A 92 -13.17 15.16 5.04
N THR A 93 -12.91 14.53 3.89
CA THR A 93 -13.32 13.16 3.59
C THR A 93 -12.12 12.22 3.59
N PRO A 94 -12.29 10.93 3.92
CA PRO A 94 -11.21 9.96 3.80
C PRO A 94 -10.64 9.90 2.37
N ILE A 95 -9.34 9.68 2.27
CA ILE A 95 -8.60 9.60 1.02
C ILE A 95 -8.28 8.14 0.72
N GLU A 96 -8.67 7.67 -0.46
CA GLU A 96 -8.22 6.37 -0.99
C GLU A 96 -6.85 6.55 -1.65
N LEU A 97 -5.82 5.95 -1.05
CA LEU A 97 -4.44 5.96 -1.57
C LEU A 97 -4.21 4.83 -2.60
N ALA A 98 -4.87 3.70 -2.39
CA ALA A 98 -4.87 2.53 -3.26
C ALA A 98 -6.13 1.71 -3.00
N GLU A 99 -6.42 0.73 -3.85
CA GLU A 99 -7.61 -0.12 -3.72
C GLU A 99 -7.73 -0.72 -2.30
N GLY A 100 -8.75 -0.28 -1.58
CA GLY A 100 -9.02 -0.73 -0.21
C GLY A 100 -8.09 -0.16 0.87
N ILE A 101 -7.18 0.76 0.53
CA ILE A 101 -6.33 1.53 1.46
C ILE A 101 -6.90 2.94 1.56
N VAL A 102 -7.63 3.18 2.65
CA VAL A 102 -8.28 4.47 2.93
C VAL A 102 -7.64 5.07 4.18
N ILE A 103 -7.22 6.33 4.09
CA ILE A 103 -6.49 7.08 5.11
C ILE A 103 -7.21 8.39 5.38
N ASP A 104 -7.15 8.90 6.61
CA ASP A 104 -7.68 10.22 6.93
C ASP A 104 -6.89 11.34 6.21
N GLY A 105 -7.58 12.42 5.84
CA GLY A 105 -6.98 13.55 5.14
C GLY A 105 -5.87 14.23 5.93
N ASP A 106 -6.04 14.39 7.24
CA ASP A 106 -5.03 15.01 8.10
C ASP A 106 -3.77 14.16 8.17
N GLY A 107 -3.92 12.83 8.21
CA GLY A 107 -2.78 11.91 8.16
C GLY A 107 -1.91 12.12 6.92
N VAL A 108 -2.53 12.15 5.74
CA VAL A 108 -1.80 12.36 4.47
C VAL A 108 -1.12 13.72 4.45
N ARG A 109 -1.81 14.76 4.93
CA ARG A 109 -1.27 16.12 5.03
C ARG A 109 -0.05 16.17 5.94
N ASP A 110 -0.12 15.59 7.13
CA ASP A 110 0.97 15.57 8.10
C ASP A 110 2.18 14.81 7.58
N ALA A 111 1.98 13.68 6.90
CA ALA A 111 3.05 12.93 6.27
C ALA A 111 3.77 13.78 5.21
N LEU A 112 3.03 14.52 4.39
CA LEU A 112 3.61 15.46 3.41
C LEU A 112 4.22 16.71 4.05
N ALA A 113 3.86 17.03 5.29
CA ALA A 113 4.46 18.09 6.10
C ALA A 113 5.72 17.63 6.86
N GLY A 114 6.10 16.35 6.76
CA GLY A 114 7.33 15.79 7.32
C GLY A 114 7.14 14.80 8.46
N ALA A 115 5.90 14.48 8.84
CA ALA A 115 5.65 13.39 9.79
C ALA A 115 6.05 12.03 9.18
N PRO A 116 6.51 11.06 9.98
CA PRO A 116 6.90 9.74 9.47
C PRO A 116 5.72 9.04 8.77
N PRO A 117 5.81 8.62 7.50
CA PRO A 117 4.70 8.00 6.79
C PRO A 117 4.20 6.68 7.40
N ALA A 118 4.99 6.05 8.26
CA ALA A 118 4.58 4.86 9.00
C ALA A 118 3.35 5.12 9.90
N SER A 119 3.16 6.35 10.39
CA SER A 119 2.00 6.70 11.21
C SER A 119 0.68 6.58 10.45
N LEU A 120 0.69 6.75 9.11
CA LEU A 120 -0.49 6.57 8.25
C LEU A 120 -1.10 5.16 8.39
N PHE A 121 -0.25 4.17 8.69
CA PHE A 121 -0.61 2.77 8.74
C PHE A 121 -0.58 2.19 10.16
N ALA A 122 -0.44 3.04 11.19
CA ALA A 122 -0.32 2.57 12.57
C ALA A 122 -1.56 1.78 13.03
N ASP A 123 -2.75 2.21 12.59
CA ASP A 123 -4.03 1.54 12.87
C ASP A 123 -4.48 0.62 11.73
N ALA A 124 -3.73 0.56 10.63
CA ALA A 124 -4.04 -0.32 9.53
C ALA A 124 -3.76 -1.77 9.97
N PRO A 125 -4.78 -2.64 10.07
CA PRO A 125 -4.50 -4.06 10.29
C PRO A 125 -3.60 -4.51 9.14
N VAL A 126 -2.48 -5.17 9.46
CA VAL A 126 -1.62 -5.86 8.48
C VAL A 126 -2.49 -6.95 7.85
N THR A 127 -3.30 -6.55 6.88
CA THR A 127 -4.29 -7.40 6.25
C THR A 127 -3.64 -7.87 4.97
N PRO A 128 -3.33 -9.17 4.84
CA PRO A 128 -2.89 -9.69 3.56
C PRO A 128 -4.02 -9.45 2.53
N PRO A 129 -3.68 -9.24 1.24
CA PRO A 129 -4.62 -8.74 0.23
C PRO A 129 -5.95 -9.52 0.17
N ARG A 130 -7.06 -8.77 0.05
CA ARG A 130 -8.46 -9.24 0.18
C ARG A 130 -8.84 -10.42 -0.73
N PHE A 131 -8.23 -10.54 -1.91
CA PHE A 131 -8.48 -11.66 -2.82
C PHE A 131 -7.98 -13.02 -2.28
N ALA A 132 -7.22 -13.03 -1.20
CA ALA A 132 -6.75 -14.25 -0.55
C ALA A 132 -7.63 -14.74 0.61
N LEU A 133 -8.73 -14.05 0.96
CA LEU A 133 -9.44 -14.25 2.25
C LEU A 133 -10.78 -15.00 2.14
N ALA A 134 -11.43 -15.05 0.97
CA ALA A 134 -12.70 -15.74 0.83
C ALA A 134 -12.51 -17.26 1.04
N GLY A 135 -13.17 -17.82 2.05
CA GLY A 135 -13.06 -19.24 2.42
C GLY A 135 -11.84 -19.61 3.27
N ARG A 136 -11.06 -18.64 3.76
CA ARG A 136 -9.91 -18.88 4.63
C ARG A 136 -10.21 -18.70 6.12
N SER A 137 -9.61 -19.53 6.97
CA SER A 137 -9.62 -19.35 8.42
C SER A 137 -8.69 -18.21 8.86
N ALA A 138 -8.95 -17.61 10.03
CA ALA A 138 -8.11 -16.53 10.57
C ALA A 138 -6.62 -16.93 10.70
N ALA A 139 -6.34 -18.22 11.00
CA ALA A 139 -4.99 -18.75 11.06
C ALA A 139 -4.30 -18.78 9.67
N GLU A 140 -5.04 -19.11 8.61
CA GLU A 140 -4.51 -19.09 7.24
C GLU A 140 -4.24 -17.66 6.77
N VAL A 141 -5.07 -16.71 7.18
CA VAL A 141 -4.85 -15.28 6.93
C VAL A 141 -3.55 -14.82 7.59
N ALA A 142 -3.40 -15.06 8.90
CA ALA A 142 -2.19 -14.69 9.63
C ALA A 142 -0.93 -15.36 9.06
N THR A 143 -1.03 -16.65 8.70
CA THR A 143 0.05 -17.41 8.07
C THR A 143 0.43 -16.83 6.70
N ALA A 144 -0.56 -16.45 5.88
CA ALA A 144 -0.30 -15.84 4.58
C ALA A 144 0.40 -14.47 4.69
N ALA A 145 0.11 -13.70 5.74
CA ALA A 145 0.77 -12.42 6.01
C ALA A 145 2.25 -12.59 6.39
N GLY A 146 2.58 -13.65 7.14
CA GLY A 146 3.97 -13.99 7.49
C GLY A 146 4.73 -14.76 6.41
N TYR A 147 4.12 -15.04 5.27
CA TYR A 147 4.69 -15.88 4.20
C TYR A 147 5.81 -15.14 3.46
N ALA A 148 7.03 -15.68 3.47
CA ALA A 148 8.21 -15.02 2.93
C ALA A 148 9.07 -15.97 2.06
N ARG A 149 10.30 -15.55 1.75
CA ARG A 149 11.20 -16.25 0.82
C ARG A 149 11.52 -17.69 1.23
N ALA A 150 11.71 -17.96 2.52
CA ALA A 150 12.02 -19.32 2.99
C ALA A 150 10.81 -20.27 2.84
N ASP A 151 9.59 -19.73 2.96
CA ASP A 151 8.36 -20.47 2.67
C ASP A 151 8.26 -20.82 1.20
N VAL A 152 8.56 -19.88 0.29
CA VAL A 152 8.56 -20.13 -1.17
C VAL A 152 9.53 -21.26 -1.53
N GLN A 153 10.76 -21.19 -1.03
CA GLN A 153 11.78 -22.21 -1.31
C GLN A 153 11.39 -23.59 -0.77
N THR A 154 10.79 -23.63 0.42
CA THR A 154 10.34 -24.89 1.03
C THR A 154 9.13 -25.46 0.31
N ALA A 155 8.17 -24.62 -0.10
CA ALA A 155 7.02 -25.05 -0.90
C ALA A 155 7.48 -25.69 -2.21
N THR A 156 8.43 -25.05 -2.92
CA THR A 156 9.03 -25.62 -4.14
C THR A 156 9.72 -26.96 -3.86
N ALA A 157 10.51 -27.06 -2.79
CA ALA A 157 11.19 -28.32 -2.45
C ALA A 157 10.23 -29.46 -2.11
N LEU A 158 9.05 -29.16 -1.57
CA LEU A 158 8.00 -30.13 -1.23
C LEU A 158 6.98 -30.33 -2.36
N GLY A 159 7.09 -29.61 -3.48
CA GLY A 159 6.15 -29.69 -4.60
C GLY A 159 4.76 -29.10 -4.29
N LEU A 160 4.67 -28.12 -3.40
CA LEU A 160 3.43 -27.47 -3.00
C LEU A 160 3.26 -26.13 -3.70
N ASP A 161 2.01 -25.81 -4.06
CA ASP A 161 1.64 -24.44 -4.37
C ASP A 161 1.55 -23.57 -3.09
N ARG A 162 1.46 -22.26 -3.28
CA ARG A 162 1.39 -21.30 -2.16
C ARG A 162 0.18 -21.54 -1.26
N GLU A 163 -0.96 -21.94 -1.83
CA GLU A 163 -2.19 -22.10 -1.07
C GLU A 163 -2.08 -23.30 -0.13
N SER A 164 -1.65 -24.45 -0.67
CA SER A 164 -1.42 -25.69 0.04
C SER A 164 -0.37 -25.53 1.12
N MET A 165 0.72 -24.81 0.84
CA MET A 165 1.74 -24.46 1.82
C MET A 165 1.16 -23.63 2.98
N VAL A 166 0.40 -22.58 2.68
CA VAL A 166 -0.24 -21.74 3.72
C VAL A 166 -1.20 -22.57 4.57
N LYS A 167 -2.04 -23.42 3.97
CA LYS A 167 -2.97 -24.29 4.71
C LYS A 167 -2.24 -25.26 5.62
N ALA A 168 -1.18 -25.89 5.12
CA ALA A 168 -0.38 -26.84 5.90
C ALA A 168 0.32 -26.15 7.08
N CYS A 169 0.98 -25.00 6.86
CA CYS A 169 1.62 -24.23 7.93
C CYS A 169 0.60 -23.69 8.95
N ALA A 170 -0.54 -23.18 8.48
CA ALA A 170 -1.61 -22.71 9.36
C ALA A 170 -2.17 -23.85 10.23
N SER A 171 -2.30 -25.04 9.67
CA SER A 171 -2.79 -26.21 10.41
C SER A 171 -1.77 -26.76 11.39
N LEU A 172 -0.47 -26.71 11.04
CA LEU A 172 0.60 -27.29 11.84
C LEU A 172 1.08 -26.35 12.96
N TRP A 173 1.29 -25.07 12.65
CA TRP A 173 1.87 -24.10 13.59
C TRP A 173 1.00 -22.85 13.82
N GLY A 174 -0.07 -22.66 13.04
CA GLY A 174 -0.88 -21.43 13.08
C GLY A 174 -0.17 -20.18 12.55
N ARG A 175 1.01 -20.35 11.93
CA ARG A 175 1.84 -19.28 11.35
C ARG A 175 2.69 -19.82 10.20
N SER A 176 3.34 -18.94 9.45
CA SER A 176 4.24 -19.32 8.35
C SER A 176 5.50 -20.03 8.86
N LEU A 177 6.19 -20.77 7.98
CA LEU A 177 7.47 -21.40 8.29
C LEU A 177 8.50 -20.35 8.70
N THR A 178 8.53 -19.20 8.02
CA THR A 178 9.44 -18.10 8.37
C THR A 178 9.14 -17.56 9.78
N ALA A 179 7.86 -17.32 10.10
CA ALA A 179 7.46 -16.84 11.41
C ALA A 179 7.75 -17.86 12.52
N GLU A 180 7.55 -19.15 12.25
CA GLU A 180 7.87 -20.22 13.19
C GLU A 180 9.38 -20.36 13.40
N ARG A 181 10.18 -20.29 12.33
CA ARG A 181 11.64 -20.25 12.41
C ARG A 181 12.10 -19.12 13.31
N ASP A 182 11.58 -17.91 13.09
CA ASP A 182 12.00 -16.73 13.85
C ASP A 182 11.55 -16.83 15.32
N ALA A 183 10.37 -17.41 15.58
CA ALA A 183 9.91 -17.70 16.94
C ALA A 183 10.81 -18.70 17.68
N ARG A 184 11.22 -19.79 17.01
CA ARG A 184 12.13 -20.81 17.60
C ARG A 184 13.56 -20.31 17.76
N ALA A 185 14.01 -19.45 16.85
CA ALA A 185 15.37 -18.95 16.84
C ALA A 185 15.63 -17.89 17.94
N GLY A 186 14.59 -17.22 18.43
CA GLY A 186 14.69 -16.21 19.47
C GLY A 186 15.36 -14.92 18.99
N ALA A 187 15.89 -14.12 19.92
CA ALA A 187 16.51 -12.83 19.60
C ALA A 187 17.95 -13.02 19.05
N ALA A 188 18.22 -12.41 17.89
CA ALA A 188 19.53 -12.37 17.22
C ALA A 188 20.16 -13.73 16.82
N PRO A 189 19.46 -14.60 16.07
CA PRO A 189 20.00 -15.87 15.63
C PRO A 189 21.03 -15.72 14.52
N SER A 190 22.06 -16.57 14.55
CA SER A 190 23.03 -16.64 13.45
C SER A 190 22.41 -17.28 12.20
N ARG A 191 22.96 -16.98 11.01
CA ARG A 191 22.51 -17.58 9.75
C ARG A 191 22.57 -19.11 9.75
N ARG A 192 23.56 -19.70 10.42
CA ARG A 192 23.70 -21.15 10.54
C ARG A 192 22.56 -21.74 11.36
N GLN A 193 22.24 -21.13 12.51
CA GLN A 193 21.12 -21.55 13.36
C GLN A 193 19.79 -21.47 12.61
N LEU A 194 19.55 -20.36 11.89
CA LEU A 194 18.36 -20.21 11.05
C LEU A 194 18.26 -21.30 9.98
N GLY A 195 19.38 -21.70 9.37
CA GLY A 195 19.43 -22.78 8.40
C GLY A 195 19.06 -24.15 8.99
N ILE A 196 19.58 -24.47 10.18
CA ILE A 196 19.26 -25.72 10.90
C ILE A 196 17.77 -25.76 11.24
N ILE A 197 17.24 -24.70 11.86
CA ILE A 197 15.82 -24.61 12.23
C ILE A 197 14.94 -24.71 10.98
N THR A 198 15.33 -24.09 9.86
CA THR A 198 14.57 -24.19 8.59
C THR A 198 14.53 -25.62 8.08
N SER A 199 15.62 -26.39 8.20
CA SER A 199 15.65 -27.80 7.82
C SER A 199 14.76 -28.66 8.72
N GLU A 200 14.83 -28.48 10.04
CA GLU A 200 13.97 -29.17 11.02
C GLU A 200 12.48 -28.91 10.73
N LEU A 201 12.12 -27.63 10.51
CA LEU A 201 10.75 -27.25 10.16
C LEU A 201 10.28 -27.86 8.83
N ARG A 202 11.17 -28.01 7.85
CA ARG A 202 10.83 -28.68 6.59
C ARG A 202 10.56 -30.17 6.81
N GLU A 203 11.34 -30.84 7.64
CA GLU A 203 11.13 -32.25 7.99
C GLU A 203 9.79 -32.45 8.73
N GLU A 204 9.50 -31.61 9.73
CA GLU A 204 8.21 -31.60 10.43
C GLU A 204 7.04 -31.41 9.47
N LEU A 205 7.16 -30.46 8.55
CA LEU A 205 6.12 -30.17 7.56
C LEU A 205 5.94 -31.33 6.58
N SER A 206 7.03 -31.97 6.14
CA SER A 206 6.97 -33.16 5.28
C SER A 206 6.24 -34.30 6.00
N ALA A 207 6.64 -34.60 7.24
CA ALA A 207 6.02 -35.65 8.04
C ALA A 207 4.52 -35.38 8.26
N TYR A 208 4.15 -34.13 8.54
CA TYR A 208 2.76 -33.72 8.66
C TYR A 208 1.96 -33.99 7.37
N LEU A 209 2.52 -33.66 6.20
CA LEU A 209 1.87 -33.90 4.90
C LEU A 209 1.74 -35.38 4.58
N ASP A 210 2.74 -36.19 4.94
CA ASP A 210 2.70 -37.64 4.73
C ASP A 210 1.61 -38.30 5.59
N THR A 211 1.36 -37.81 6.81
CA THR A 211 0.30 -38.35 7.69
C THR A 211 -1.13 -37.98 7.26
N ARG A 212 -1.32 -36.88 6.51
CA ARG A 212 -2.66 -36.39 6.11
C ARG A 212 -2.96 -36.55 4.62
N GLY A 213 -2.04 -37.09 3.84
CA GLY A 213 -2.11 -37.12 2.38
C GLY A 213 -1.78 -35.75 1.78
N LYS A 214 -1.09 -35.74 0.62
CA LYS A 214 -0.73 -34.49 -0.04
C LYS A 214 -2.01 -33.75 -0.48
N PRO A 215 -2.14 -32.43 -0.24
CA PRO A 215 -3.34 -31.66 -0.58
C PRO A 215 -3.75 -31.70 -2.06
N SER A 216 -2.88 -32.16 -2.97
CA SER A 216 -3.19 -32.38 -4.38
C SER A 216 -4.16 -33.54 -4.64
N GLU A 217 -4.41 -34.43 -3.66
CA GLU A 217 -5.30 -35.58 -3.79
C GLU A 217 -6.67 -35.39 -3.11
N LEU A 218 -6.87 -34.28 -2.38
CA LEU A 218 -8.10 -34.00 -1.60
C LEU A 218 -9.12 -33.12 -2.33
N ARG A 219 -9.02 -32.98 -3.67
CA ARG A 219 -10.00 -32.25 -4.50
C ARG A 219 -10.88 -33.19 -5.31
N HIS A 220 -11.56 -34.14 -4.67
CA HIS A 220 -12.76 -34.78 -5.20
C HIS A 220 -13.57 -35.36 -4.05
N GLU A 221 -14.43 -34.53 -3.45
CA GLU A 221 -15.73 -34.88 -2.90
C GLU A 221 -16.51 -33.60 -2.57
#